data_AF-A0A6A6BX84-F1
#
_entry.id   AF-A0A6A6BX84-F1
#
_cell.length_a   1.000
_cell.length_b   1.000
_cell.length_c   1.000
_cell.angle_alpha   90.00
_cell.angle_beta   90.00
_cell.angle_gamma   90.00
#
_symmetry.space_group_name_H-M   'P 1'
#
loop_
_entity.id
_entity.type
_entity.pdbx_description
1 polymer ?
#
loop_
_entity_poly.entity_id
_entity_poly.type
_entity_poly.pdbx_seq_one_letter_code
_entity_poly.pdbx_strand_id
1 'polypeptide(L)'
;MATPGTDLDHTARACISSASDLSLQGQADRDAIRIARKPLKDDIQKCIAPHRHDEPPPFFYAELVVMAIISHDTEDCDIEWTSLENILEWILETFPFYKKGVADGILKAIYSKRDFQEFGPYQCLNIINSSFMDLFEDYQVPLTYAEGMWTVDVRDARSFLHRWIEPQQDRKGVFRFLNLPAEL
;
A
#
# COMPACT_ATOMS: atom_id res chain seq x y z
N MET A 1 33.78 20.85 62.64
CA MET A 1 33.58 21.95 61.67
C MET A 1 34.40 21.65 60.43
N ALA A 2 33.82 21.94 59.26
CA ALA A 2 34.31 21.76 57.89
C ALA A 2 34.20 20.34 57.29
N THR A 3 33.58 20.33 56.10
CA THR A 3 32.96 19.27 55.29
C THR A 3 33.91 18.66 54.24
N PRO A 4 33.68 17.42 53.76
CA PRO A 4 34.29 16.92 52.54
C PRO A 4 33.45 17.33 51.31
N GLY A 5 34.09 17.93 50.31
CA GLY A 5 33.48 18.25 49.02
C GLY A 5 33.41 17.01 48.13
N THR A 6 32.21 16.63 47.75
CA THR A 6 31.90 15.67 46.68
C THR A 6 32.02 16.36 45.33
N ASP A 7 32.98 15.89 44.52
CA ASP A 7 33.13 16.22 43.12
C ASP A 7 32.44 15.09 42.31
N LEU A 8 31.21 15.36 41.85
CA LEU A 8 30.40 14.43 41.07
C LEU A 8 29.60 15.24 40.05
N ASP A 9 30.24 15.67 38.96
CA ASP A 9 29.47 16.28 37.87
C ASP A 9 30.18 16.24 36.51
N HIS A 10 30.38 15.04 35.92
CA HIS A 10 30.76 14.98 34.49
C HIS A 10 30.18 13.81 33.67
N THR A 11 29.36 12.92 34.24
CA THR A 11 28.87 11.72 33.53
C THR A 11 27.37 11.78 33.17
N ALA A 12 26.84 12.96 32.86
CA ALA A 12 25.42 13.12 32.47
C ALA A 12 25.20 13.77 31.08
N ARG A 13 26.28 14.06 30.33
CA ARG A 13 26.18 14.76 29.01
C ARG A 13 26.29 13.88 27.78
N ALA A 14 26.62 12.59 27.90
CA ALA A 14 26.80 11.71 26.74
C ALA A 14 25.53 10.95 26.31
N CYS A 15 24.53 10.76 27.20
CA CYS A 15 23.37 9.92 26.90
C CYS A 15 22.17 10.65 26.26
N ILE A 16 22.19 11.99 26.19
CA ILE A 16 21.08 12.79 25.63
C ILE A 16 21.27 13.06 24.13
N SER A 17 22.50 12.92 23.59
CA SER A 17 22.77 13.08 22.15
C SER A 17 22.19 11.93 21.33
N SER A 18 22.37 10.67 21.78
CA SER A 18 22.03 9.50 20.96
C SER A 18 20.54 9.28 20.72
N ALA A 19 19.65 9.72 21.63
CA ALA A 19 18.20 9.59 21.43
C ALA A 19 17.66 10.63 20.43
N SER A 20 18.22 11.84 20.44
CA SER A 20 17.85 12.91 19.52
C SER A 20 18.31 12.61 18.09
N ASP A 21 19.51 12.04 17.94
CA ASP A 21 20.07 11.66 16.63
C ASP A 21 19.30 10.50 15.97
N LEU A 22 18.83 9.51 16.76
CA LEU A 22 17.97 8.43 16.28
C LEU A 22 16.59 8.90 15.83
N SER A 23 16.01 9.88 16.55
CA SER A 23 14.73 10.48 16.19
C SER A 23 14.80 11.29 14.89
N LEU A 24 15.92 11.99 14.65
CA LEU A 24 16.13 12.78 13.44
C LEU A 24 16.39 11.88 12.21
N GLN A 25 17.13 10.79 12.38
CA GLN A 25 17.38 9.82 11.32
C GLN A 25 16.09 9.12 10.86
N GLY A 26 15.26 8.68 11.82
CA GLY A 26 13.96 8.07 11.50
C GLY A 26 13.00 9.02 10.79
N GLN A 27 13.04 10.31 11.13
CA GLN A 27 12.24 11.33 10.43
C GLN A 27 12.72 11.56 8.99
N ALA A 28 14.04 11.64 8.78
CA ALA A 28 14.62 11.83 7.45
C ALA A 28 14.34 10.65 6.50
N ASP A 29 14.41 9.42 7.01
CA ASP A 29 14.11 8.22 6.23
C ASP A 29 12.62 8.18 5.81
N ARG A 30 11.70 8.59 6.70
CA ARG A 30 10.27 8.71 6.40
C ARG A 30 9.97 9.78 5.35
N ASP A 31 10.61 10.94 5.47
CA ASP A 31 10.46 12.00 4.47
C ASP A 31 10.98 11.55 3.10
N ALA A 32 12.11 10.81 3.07
CA ALA A 32 12.66 10.26 1.84
C ALA A 32 11.69 9.27 1.16
N ILE A 33 11.06 8.40 1.94
CA ILE A 33 10.02 7.48 1.46
C ILE A 33 8.82 8.26 0.90
N ARG A 34 8.31 9.26 1.64
CA ARG A 34 7.15 10.07 1.20
C ARG A 34 7.46 10.79 -0.11
N ILE A 35 8.66 11.36 -0.22
CA ILE A 35 9.15 12.02 -1.43
C ILE A 35 9.25 11.01 -2.58
N ALA A 36 9.73 9.79 -2.33
CA ALA A 36 9.87 8.74 -3.34
C ALA A 36 8.51 8.19 -3.81
N ARG A 37 7.51 8.09 -2.92
CA ARG A 37 6.15 7.61 -3.27
C ARG A 37 5.35 8.62 -4.09
N LYS A 38 5.54 9.91 -3.85
CA LYS A 38 4.71 10.97 -4.46
C LYS A 38 4.59 10.89 -5.99
N PRO A 39 5.68 10.73 -6.77
CA PRO A 39 5.57 10.58 -8.22
C PRO A 39 4.76 9.36 -8.65
N LEU A 40 4.94 8.22 -7.96
CA LEU A 40 4.21 6.99 -8.27
C LEU A 40 2.72 7.14 -7.93
N LYS A 41 2.41 7.80 -6.82
CA LYS A 41 1.03 8.14 -6.46
C LYS A 41 0.38 9.03 -7.52
N ASP A 42 1.07 10.07 -7.97
CA ASP A 42 0.56 10.96 -9.03
C ASP A 42 0.29 10.20 -10.34
N ASP A 43 1.16 9.27 -10.70
CA ASP A 43 1.00 8.41 -11.87
C ASP A 43 -0.19 7.46 -11.71
N ILE A 44 -0.37 6.84 -10.54
CA ILE A 44 -1.54 6.01 -10.22
C ILE A 44 -2.83 6.84 -10.32
N GLN A 45 -2.84 8.06 -9.78
CA GLN A 45 -4.02 8.94 -9.84
C GLN A 45 -4.42 9.26 -11.29
N LYS A 46 -3.45 9.52 -12.17
CA LYS A 46 -3.71 9.71 -13.61
C LYS A 46 -4.25 8.44 -14.27
N CYS A 47 -3.72 7.28 -13.89
CA CYS A 47 -4.12 5.99 -14.43
C CYS A 47 -5.57 5.62 -14.04
N ILE A 48 -5.95 5.85 -12.78
CA ILE A 48 -7.29 5.47 -12.27
C ILE A 48 -8.37 6.50 -12.60
N ALA A 49 -8.01 7.77 -12.82
CA ALA A 49 -8.96 8.85 -13.12
C ALA A 49 -10.03 8.51 -14.19
N PRO A 50 -9.68 7.92 -15.35
CA PRO A 50 -10.69 7.58 -16.36
C PRO A 50 -11.61 6.42 -15.96
N HIS A 51 -11.31 5.68 -14.88
CA HIS A 51 -12.01 4.45 -14.48
C HIS A 51 -12.87 4.62 -13.22
N ARG A 52 -13.03 5.85 -12.71
CA ARG A 52 -13.84 6.16 -11.51
C ARG A 52 -15.34 6.25 -11.79
N HIS A 53 -15.88 5.25 -12.46
CA HIS A 53 -17.30 5.18 -12.82
C HIS A 53 -17.90 3.81 -12.46
N ASP A 54 -19.15 3.59 -12.83
CA ASP A 54 -19.94 2.41 -12.47
C ASP A 54 -19.61 1.15 -13.30
N GLU A 55 -18.59 1.19 -14.16
CA GLU A 55 -18.19 0.05 -15.00
C GLU A 55 -17.00 -0.68 -14.37
N PRO A 56 -16.80 -1.97 -14.68
CA PRO A 56 -15.64 -2.70 -14.18
C PRO A 56 -14.34 -2.03 -14.61
N PRO A 57 -13.46 -1.64 -13.67
CA PRO A 57 -12.18 -1.07 -14.05
C PRO A 57 -11.28 -2.15 -14.66
N PRO A 58 -10.36 -1.81 -15.56
CA PRO A 58 -9.54 -2.78 -16.28
C PRO A 58 -8.34 -3.29 -15.45
N PHE A 59 -8.42 -3.25 -14.12
CA PHE A 59 -7.34 -3.62 -13.20
C PHE A 59 -7.60 -4.99 -12.56
N PHE A 60 -6.55 -5.76 -12.36
CA PHE A 60 -6.60 -6.98 -11.55
C PHE A 60 -6.62 -6.63 -10.06
N TYR A 61 -7.16 -7.54 -9.23
CA TYR A 61 -7.20 -7.34 -7.77
C TYR A 61 -5.82 -7.08 -7.15
N ALA A 62 -4.79 -7.79 -7.59
CA ALA A 62 -3.41 -7.54 -7.15
C ALA A 62 -2.93 -6.11 -7.48
N GLU A 63 -3.26 -5.60 -8.67
CA GLU A 63 -2.90 -4.24 -9.08
C GLU A 63 -3.63 -3.20 -8.23
N LEU A 64 -4.93 -3.41 -7.99
CA LEU A 64 -5.73 -2.53 -7.12
C LEU A 64 -5.16 -2.44 -5.71
N VAL A 65 -4.64 -3.55 -5.19
CA VAL A 65 -4.06 -3.62 -3.84
C VAL A 65 -2.74 -2.86 -3.76
N VAL A 66 -1.85 -3.07 -4.73
CA VAL A 66 -0.60 -2.29 -4.82
C VAL A 66 -0.91 -0.80 -5.00
N MET A 67 -1.88 -0.45 -5.85
CA MET A 67 -2.31 0.93 -6.03
C MET A 67 -2.87 1.55 -4.74
N ALA A 68 -3.65 0.79 -3.97
CA ALA A 68 -4.21 1.22 -2.69
C ALA A 68 -3.11 1.50 -1.66
N ILE A 69 -2.14 0.59 -1.50
CA ILE A 69 -1.04 0.74 -0.54
C ILE A 69 -0.17 1.95 -0.89
N ILE A 70 0.13 2.18 -2.16
CA ILE A 70 0.91 3.35 -2.59
C ILE A 70 0.09 4.66 -2.45
N SER A 71 -1.22 4.59 -2.66
CA SER A 71 -2.10 5.76 -2.60
C SER A 71 -2.54 6.15 -1.20
N HIS A 72 -2.33 5.27 -0.21
CA HIS A 72 -2.70 5.52 1.17
C HIS A 72 -1.86 6.67 1.75
N ASP A 73 -2.54 7.71 2.22
CA ASP A 73 -1.92 8.87 2.86
C ASP A 73 -1.59 8.56 4.31
N THR A 74 -0.31 8.32 4.58
CA THR A 74 0.20 8.13 5.95
C THR A 74 0.58 9.47 6.57
N GLU A 75 -0.29 10.49 6.49
CA GLU A 75 0.02 11.81 7.07
C GLU A 75 0.18 11.75 8.60
N ASP A 76 -0.51 10.80 9.24
CA ASP A 76 -0.58 10.67 10.70
C ASP A 76 0.13 9.42 11.27
N CYS A 77 0.63 8.52 10.42
CA CYS A 77 1.22 7.26 10.87
C CYS A 77 2.65 7.10 10.36
N ASP A 78 3.56 6.91 11.31
CA ASP A 78 5.00 6.65 11.18
C ASP A 78 5.39 5.39 10.37
N ILE A 79 4.40 4.75 9.73
CA ILE A 79 4.41 3.34 9.36
C ILE A 79 3.90 3.26 7.91
N GLU A 80 4.76 2.80 6.98
CA GLU A 80 4.47 2.54 5.56
C GLU A 80 3.41 1.47 5.31
N TRP A 81 2.72 1.03 6.36
CA TRP A 81 1.91 -0.16 6.38
C TRP A 81 0.44 0.21 6.37
N THR A 82 -0.33 -0.52 5.60
CA THR A 82 -1.76 -0.31 5.39
C THR A 82 -2.50 -1.56 5.80
N SER A 83 -3.59 -1.41 6.54
CA SER A 83 -4.45 -2.52 6.92
C SER A 83 -5.26 -3.01 5.71
N LEU A 84 -5.76 -4.24 5.78
CA LEU A 84 -6.70 -4.75 4.77
C LEU A 84 -7.97 -3.88 4.68
N GLU A 85 -8.44 -3.35 5.82
CA GLU A 85 -9.60 -2.44 5.88
C GLU A 85 -9.33 -1.17 5.06
N ASN A 86 -8.19 -0.52 5.26
CA ASN A 86 -7.83 0.69 4.53
C ASN A 86 -7.65 0.42 3.03
N ILE A 87 -7.09 -0.74 2.65
CA ILE A 87 -6.96 -1.16 1.24
C ILE A 87 -8.34 -1.27 0.59
N LEU A 88 -9.26 -1.97 1.26
CA LEU A 88 -10.59 -2.22 0.74
C LEU A 88 -11.44 -0.96 0.70
N GLU A 89 -11.36 -0.13 1.73
CA GLU A 89 -12.01 1.18 1.77
C GLU A 89 -11.55 2.01 0.57
N TRP A 90 -10.24 2.12 0.33
CA TRP A 90 -9.71 2.84 -0.81
C TRP A 90 -10.24 2.29 -2.15
N ILE A 91 -10.28 0.97 -2.34
CA ILE A 91 -10.80 0.35 -3.57
C ILE A 91 -12.28 0.68 -3.75
N LEU A 92 -13.09 0.55 -2.70
CA LEU A 92 -14.52 0.81 -2.76
C LEU A 92 -14.83 2.29 -3.00
N GLU A 93 -14.07 3.20 -2.39
CA GLU A 93 -14.22 4.63 -2.61
C GLU A 93 -13.78 5.06 -4.01
N THR A 94 -12.70 4.46 -4.52
CA THR A 94 -12.14 4.79 -5.84
C THR A 94 -12.99 4.25 -6.98
N PHE A 95 -13.54 3.05 -6.83
CA PHE A 95 -14.26 2.32 -7.89
C PHE A 95 -15.68 1.95 -7.46
N PRO A 96 -16.68 2.79 -7.76
CA PRO A 96 -18.08 2.57 -7.40
C PRO A 96 -18.66 1.23 -7.86
N PHE A 97 -18.13 0.66 -8.95
CA PHE A 97 -18.48 -0.67 -9.46
C PHE A 97 -18.50 -1.74 -8.36
N TYR A 98 -17.49 -1.75 -7.47
CA TYR A 98 -17.38 -2.78 -6.43
C TYR A 98 -18.40 -2.59 -5.29
N LYS A 99 -18.94 -1.38 -5.08
CA LYS A 99 -19.97 -1.13 -4.06
C LYS A 99 -21.25 -1.92 -4.33
N LYS A 100 -21.64 -2.05 -5.61
CA LYS A 100 -22.83 -2.80 -6.02
C LYS A 100 -22.66 -4.30 -5.73
N GLY A 101 -21.51 -4.88 -6.06
CA GLY A 101 -21.21 -6.28 -5.79
C GLY A 101 -21.17 -6.62 -4.29
N VAL A 102 -20.63 -5.72 -3.46
CA VAL A 102 -20.64 -5.88 -2.00
C VAL A 102 -22.06 -5.78 -1.44
N ALA A 103 -22.86 -4.80 -1.89
CA ALA A 103 -24.26 -4.67 -1.50
C ALA A 103 -25.08 -5.92 -1.88
N ASP A 104 -24.91 -6.43 -3.10
CA ASP A 104 -25.59 -7.64 -3.56
C ASP A 104 -25.14 -8.89 -2.78
N GLY A 105 -23.85 -8.99 -2.45
CA GLY A 105 -23.30 -10.06 -1.61
C GLY A 105 -23.89 -10.03 -0.20
N ILE A 106 -23.96 -8.85 0.41
CA ILE A 106 -24.59 -8.63 1.72
C ILE A 106 -26.07 -8.97 1.67
N LEU A 107 -26.81 -8.48 0.66
CA LEU A 107 -28.24 -8.79 0.49
C LEU A 107 -28.46 -10.29 0.32
N LYS A 108 -27.66 -10.96 -0.52
CA LYS A 108 -27.75 -12.41 -0.73
C LYS A 108 -27.45 -13.17 0.57
N ALA A 109 -26.48 -12.72 1.36
CA ALA A 109 -26.21 -13.28 2.68
C ALA A 109 -27.43 -13.13 3.61
N ILE A 110 -28.01 -11.92 3.70
CA ILE A 110 -29.20 -11.60 4.52
C ILE A 110 -30.38 -12.51 4.14
N TYR A 111 -30.67 -12.63 2.84
CA TYR A 111 -31.79 -13.43 2.34
C TYR A 111 -31.56 -14.94 2.42
N SER A 112 -30.30 -15.38 2.51
CA SER A 112 -29.97 -16.82 2.61
C SER A 112 -30.17 -17.45 3.99
N LYS A 113 -30.58 -16.68 5.01
CA LYS A 113 -30.86 -17.16 6.38
C LYS A 113 -29.73 -18.02 7.00
N ARG A 114 -28.47 -17.84 6.59
CA ARG A 114 -27.34 -18.29 7.40
C ARG A 114 -27.18 -17.29 8.55
N ASP A 115 -27.04 -17.82 9.76
CA ASP A 115 -27.07 -17.08 11.03
C ASP A 115 -26.35 -15.73 10.96
N PHE A 116 -27.15 -14.66 10.94
CA PHE A 116 -26.67 -13.28 10.85
C PHE A 116 -26.16 -12.72 12.18
N GLN A 117 -26.09 -13.56 13.24
CA GLN A 117 -25.60 -13.12 14.54
C GLN A 117 -24.06 -12.98 14.60
N GLU A 118 -23.33 -13.49 13.61
CA GLU A 118 -21.86 -13.49 13.63
C GLU A 118 -21.20 -12.86 12.40
N PHE A 119 -21.93 -12.19 11.50
CA PHE A 119 -21.35 -11.70 10.24
C PHE A 119 -21.75 -10.26 9.92
N GLY A 120 -21.05 -9.30 10.52
CA GLY A 120 -20.98 -7.92 10.04
C GLY A 120 -20.25 -7.82 8.70
N PRO A 121 -20.34 -6.67 8.00
CA PRO A 121 -19.62 -6.42 6.74
C PRO A 121 -18.11 -6.71 6.85
N TYR A 122 -17.54 -6.52 8.05
CA TYR A 122 -16.16 -6.84 8.41
C TYR A 122 -15.83 -8.35 8.42
N GLN A 123 -16.78 -9.23 8.70
CA GLN A 123 -16.54 -10.69 8.69
C GLN A 123 -16.71 -11.30 7.30
N CYS A 124 -17.43 -10.63 6.38
CA CYS A 124 -17.32 -10.94 4.95
C CYS A 124 -15.89 -10.70 4.43
N LEU A 125 -15.18 -9.70 4.99
CA LEU A 125 -13.77 -9.46 4.68
C LEU A 125 -12.86 -10.57 5.21
N ASN A 126 -13.19 -11.23 6.33
CA ASN A 126 -12.41 -12.37 6.84
C ASN A 126 -12.49 -13.61 5.94
N ILE A 127 -13.63 -13.84 5.28
CA ILE A 127 -13.77 -14.91 4.27
C ILE A 127 -12.92 -14.58 3.04
N ILE A 128 -12.82 -13.30 2.69
CA ILE A 128 -11.94 -12.82 1.63
C ILE A 128 -10.47 -12.99 2.05
N ASN A 129 -10.13 -12.70 3.31
CA ASN A 129 -8.76 -12.63 3.84
C ASN A 129 -7.92 -13.91 3.63
N SER A 130 -8.47 -15.11 3.90
CA SER A 130 -7.72 -16.35 3.67
C SER A 130 -7.47 -16.62 2.17
N SER A 131 -8.47 -16.34 1.33
CA SER A 131 -8.31 -16.47 -0.13
C SER A 131 -7.44 -15.36 -0.73
N PHE A 132 -7.33 -14.22 -0.03
CA PHE A 132 -6.59 -13.04 -0.48
C PHE A 132 -5.07 -13.27 -0.43
N MET A 133 -4.60 -13.93 0.64
CA MET A 133 -3.20 -14.33 0.81
C MET A 133 -2.77 -15.34 -0.25
N ASP A 134 -3.54 -16.42 -0.40
CA ASP A 134 -3.26 -17.47 -1.39
C ASP A 134 -3.20 -16.88 -2.82
N LEU A 135 -4.06 -15.90 -3.11
CA LEU A 135 -4.08 -15.23 -4.40
C LEU A 135 -2.77 -14.46 -4.65
N PHE A 136 -2.21 -13.78 -3.65
CA PHE A 136 -1.00 -12.98 -3.88
C PHE A 136 0.27 -13.79 -4.02
N GLU A 137 0.36 -14.95 -3.36
CA GLU A 137 1.47 -15.88 -3.56
C GLU A 137 1.51 -16.37 -5.01
N ASP A 138 0.36 -16.71 -5.58
CA ASP A 138 0.25 -17.18 -6.97
C ASP A 138 0.62 -16.10 -8.01
N TYR A 139 0.34 -14.82 -7.71
CA TYR A 139 0.60 -13.70 -8.62
C TYR A 139 1.96 -13.01 -8.42
N GLN A 140 2.83 -13.53 -7.53
CA GLN A 140 4.13 -12.94 -7.20
C GLN A 140 4.05 -11.43 -6.90
N VAL A 141 3.01 -11.03 -6.16
CA VAL A 141 2.79 -9.61 -5.84
C VAL A 141 3.88 -9.18 -4.85
N PRO A 142 4.56 -8.04 -5.05
CA PRO A 142 5.67 -7.61 -4.20
C PRO A 142 5.17 -7.02 -2.86
N LEU A 143 4.43 -7.81 -2.09
CA LEU A 143 3.88 -7.37 -0.82
C LEU A 143 4.71 -7.91 0.34
N THR A 144 4.97 -7.03 1.31
CA THR A 144 5.50 -7.39 2.61
C THR A 144 4.37 -7.37 3.62
N TYR A 145 4.21 -8.45 4.37
CA TYR A 145 3.19 -8.60 5.41
C TYR A 145 3.82 -8.70 6.80
N ALA A 146 3.31 -7.93 7.75
CA ALA A 146 3.68 -8.01 9.16
C ALA A 146 2.50 -7.56 10.03
N GLU A 147 2.18 -8.35 11.07
CA GLU A 147 1.20 -7.98 12.12
C GLU A 147 -0.18 -7.53 11.59
N GLY A 148 -0.68 -8.14 10.52
CA GLY A 148 -1.99 -7.77 9.95
C GLY A 148 -1.94 -6.56 9.01
N MET A 149 -0.75 -6.03 8.74
CA MET A 149 -0.52 -4.86 7.92
C MET A 149 0.32 -5.21 6.69
N TRP A 150 0.16 -4.42 5.64
CA TRP A 150 0.73 -4.64 4.32
C TRP A 150 1.54 -3.44 3.84
N THR A 151 2.68 -3.69 3.21
CA THR A 151 3.46 -2.65 2.54
C THR A 151 4.08 -3.16 1.25
N VAL A 152 4.60 -2.24 0.44
CA VAL A 152 5.29 -2.53 -0.81
C VAL A 152 6.40 -1.50 -1.03
N ASP A 153 7.56 -1.96 -1.50
CA ASP A 153 8.65 -1.08 -1.93
C ASP A 153 8.24 -0.30 -3.19
N VAL A 154 8.59 0.98 -3.23
CA VAL A 154 8.18 1.87 -4.33
C VAL A 154 8.69 1.40 -5.69
N ARG A 155 9.90 0.84 -5.75
CA ARG A 155 10.50 0.34 -6.99
C ARG A 155 9.81 -0.93 -7.46
N ASP A 156 9.47 -1.81 -6.53
CA ASP A 156 8.78 -3.04 -6.84
C ASP A 156 7.33 -2.77 -7.26
N ALA A 157 6.62 -1.87 -6.58
CA ALA A 157 5.29 -1.40 -6.99
C ALA A 157 5.33 -0.79 -8.40
N ARG A 158 6.32 0.06 -8.70
CA ARG A 158 6.47 0.67 -10.04
C ARG A 158 6.71 -0.40 -11.11
N SER A 159 7.57 -1.38 -10.82
CA SER A 159 7.88 -2.48 -11.74
C SER A 159 6.66 -3.38 -11.97
N PHE A 160 5.90 -3.67 -10.92
CA PHE A 160 4.66 -4.44 -10.99
C PHE A 160 3.59 -3.71 -11.81
N LEU A 161 3.41 -2.42 -11.59
CA LEU A 161 2.42 -1.58 -12.28
C LEU A 161 2.90 -1.00 -13.62
N HIS A 162 4.03 -1.45 -14.15
CA HIS A 162 4.67 -0.85 -15.34
C HIS A 162 3.73 -0.75 -16.55
N ARG A 163 2.83 -1.73 -16.73
CA ARG A 163 1.85 -1.78 -17.83
C ARG A 163 0.90 -0.57 -17.84
N TRP A 164 0.62 -0.02 -16.66
CA TRP A 164 -0.37 1.03 -16.43
C TRP A 164 0.25 2.42 -16.34
N ILE A 165 1.46 2.49 -15.79
CA ILE A 165 2.12 3.74 -15.43
C ILE A 165 3.06 4.23 -16.53
N GLU A 166 3.70 3.32 -17.27
CA GLU A 166 4.54 3.72 -18.40
C GLU A 166 3.70 3.88 -19.68
N PRO A 167 3.84 5.00 -20.41
CA PRO A 167 3.14 5.17 -21.67
C PRO A 167 3.57 4.09 -22.67
N GLN A 168 2.63 3.22 -23.06
CA GLN A 168 2.87 2.21 -24.10
C GLN A 168 3.32 2.84 -25.44
N GLN A 169 3.07 4.14 -25.62
CA GLN A 169 3.35 4.90 -26.84
C GLN A 169 4.84 5.20 -27.06
N ASP A 170 5.67 5.18 -26.00
CA ASP A 170 7.13 5.36 -26.13
C ASP A 170 7.88 4.07 -26.48
N ARG A 171 7.17 2.93 -26.54
CA ARG A 171 7.70 1.66 -27.04
C ARG A 171 7.51 1.49 -28.56
N LYS A 172 7.48 2.60 -29.31
CA LYS A 172 7.64 2.56 -30.77
C LYS A 172 9.10 2.28 -31.12
N GLY A 173 9.44 1.00 -31.19
CA GLY A 173 10.67 0.52 -31.82
C GLY A 173 11.73 0.02 -30.83
N VAL A 174 12.23 -1.18 -31.11
CA VAL A 174 13.35 -1.88 -30.46
C VAL A 174 12.98 -2.75 -29.26
N PHE A 175 12.60 -4.00 -29.54
CA PHE A 175 12.88 -5.11 -28.63
C PHE A 175 14.41 -5.31 -28.57
N ARG A 176 15.09 -4.77 -27.54
CA ARG A 176 16.54 -4.95 -27.36
C ARG A 176 16.98 -6.41 -27.15
N PHE A 177 16.04 -7.32 -26.83
CA PHE A 177 16.36 -8.74 -26.66
C PHE A 177 16.52 -9.51 -27.97
N LEU A 178 16.04 -8.98 -29.10
CA LEU A 178 16.13 -9.70 -30.38
C LEU A 178 16.90 -8.99 -31.48
N ASN A 179 17.30 -7.71 -31.35
CA ASN A 179 18.10 -7.00 -32.37
C ASN A 179 17.65 -7.28 -33.82
N LEU A 180 16.35 -7.54 -34.03
CA LEU A 180 15.78 -7.79 -35.33
C LEU A 180 15.11 -6.49 -35.78
N PRO A 181 15.47 -5.95 -36.95
CA PRO A 181 14.76 -4.83 -37.51
C PRO A 181 13.31 -5.24 -37.77
N ALA A 182 12.39 -4.37 -37.37
CA ALA A 182 10.96 -4.56 -37.62
C ALA A 182 10.65 -4.09 -39.04
N GLU A 183 11.14 -4.79 -40.06
CA GLU A 183 10.76 -4.58 -41.47
C GLU A 183 11.31 -5.75 -42.31
N LEU A 184 10.43 -6.41 -43.08
CA LEU A 184 10.78 -7.28 -44.21
C LEU A 184 10.91 -6.41 -45.47
#